data_AF-A0AA95RNA6-F1
#
_entry.id   AF-A0AA95RNA6-F1
#
_cell.length_a   1.000
_cell.length_b   1.000
_cell.length_c   1.000
_cell.angle_alpha   90.00
_cell.angle_beta   90.00
_cell.angle_gamma   90.00
#
_symmetry.space_group_name_H-M   'P 1'
#
loop_
_entity.id
_entity.type
_entity.pdbx_description
1 polymer ?
#
loop_
_entity_poly.entity_id
_entity_poly.type
_entity_poly.pdbx_seq_one_letter_code
_entity_poly.pdbx_strand_id
1 'polypeptide(L)'
;MERKLKHLEMLQNIICRMANNSFLLKGWTVTLVVGLFAFANVKEMEPKFMILALLPTISFWILDGFFLHQEWLFRALYNYTTTLDEDNIDFLMDPTSFNTKERSWKKAIISKTLRLFYLPILLVVIIAIAISLMDGDKCILLTKLVNL
;
A
#
# COMPACT_ATOMS: atom_id res chain seq x y z
N MET A 1 -10.39 -31.78 -19.80
CA MET A 1 -10.76 -30.43 -19.32
C MET A 1 -10.49 -30.24 -17.83
N GLU A 2 -10.28 -31.31 -17.06
CA GLU A 2 -10.06 -31.23 -15.61
C GLU A 2 -8.75 -30.54 -15.24
N ARG A 3 -7.65 -30.79 -15.97
CA ARG A 3 -6.34 -30.17 -15.67
C ARG A 3 -6.40 -28.66 -15.82
N LYS A 4 -6.99 -28.19 -16.91
CA LYS A 4 -7.15 -26.76 -17.18
C LYS A 4 -7.99 -26.08 -16.10
N LEU A 5 -9.15 -26.65 -15.77
CA LEU A 5 -10.01 -26.11 -14.71
C LEU A 5 -9.26 -26.03 -13.37
N LYS A 6 -8.52 -27.10 -13.02
CA LYS A 6 -7.73 -27.12 -11.79
C LYS A 6 -6.62 -26.08 -11.76
N HIS A 7 -5.92 -25.86 -12.87
CA HIS A 7 -4.87 -24.83 -12.95
C HIS A 7 -5.47 -23.42 -12.81
N LEU A 8 -6.59 -23.15 -13.49
CA LEU A 8 -7.30 -21.87 -13.37
C LEU A 8 -7.80 -21.62 -11.94
N GLU A 9 -8.35 -22.63 -11.25
CA GLU A 9 -8.72 -22.54 -9.83
C GLU A 9 -7.53 -22.14 -8.95
N MET A 10 -6.37 -22.78 -9.15
CA MET A 10 -5.17 -22.46 -8.37
C MET A 10 -4.66 -21.04 -8.64
N LEU A 11 -4.65 -20.61 -9.90
CA LEU A 11 -4.28 -19.25 -10.27
C LEU A 11 -5.24 -18.21 -9.68
N GLN A 12 -6.55 -18.48 -9.72
CA GLN A 12 -7.57 -17.63 -9.11
C GLN A 12 -7.37 -17.51 -7.60
N ASN A 13 -7.03 -18.61 -6.91
CA ASN A 13 -6.71 -18.58 -5.49
C ASN A 13 -5.52 -17.66 -5.18
N ILE A 14 -4.47 -17.66 -6.02
CA ILE A 14 -3.32 -16.77 -5.85
C ILE A 14 -3.74 -15.30 -6.08
N ILE A 15 -4.51 -15.02 -7.14
CA ILE A 15 -5.03 -13.67 -7.43
C ILE A 15 -5.84 -13.14 -6.24
N CYS A 16 -6.75 -13.96 -5.69
CA CYS A 16 -7.52 -13.60 -4.49
C CYS A 16 -6.62 -13.31 -3.29
N ARG A 17 -5.55 -14.08 -3.08
CA ARG A 17 -4.57 -13.80 -2.00
C ARG A 17 -3.83 -12.49 -2.22
N MET A 18 -3.46 -12.14 -3.44
CA MET A 18 -2.81 -10.84 -3.73
C MET A 18 -3.76 -9.68 -3.45
N ALA A 19 -5.01 -9.77 -3.90
CA ALA A 19 -6.05 -8.77 -3.63
C ALA A 19 -6.35 -8.62 -2.14
N ASN A 20 -6.43 -9.74 -1.40
CA ASN A 20 -6.65 -9.73 0.05
C ASN A 20 -5.48 -9.09 0.80
N ASN A 21 -4.24 -9.41 0.46
CA ASN A 21 -3.07 -8.77 1.08
C ASN A 21 -3.03 -7.25 0.79
N SER A 22 -3.33 -6.85 -0.46
CA SER A 22 -3.47 -5.43 -0.83
C SER A 22 -4.54 -4.72 -0.01
N PHE A 23 -5.69 -5.35 0.21
CA PHE A 23 -6.76 -4.80 1.04
C PHE A 23 -6.36 -4.69 2.52
N LEU A 24 -5.70 -5.72 3.06
CA LEU A 24 -5.22 -5.71 4.45
C LEU A 24 -4.21 -4.58 4.70
N LEU A 25 -3.27 -4.34 3.77
CA LEU A 25 -2.31 -3.23 3.89
C LEU A 25 -2.99 -1.87 3.95
N LYS A 26 -4.04 -1.66 3.16
CA LYS A 26 -4.85 -0.44 3.22
C LYS A 26 -5.50 -0.26 4.58
N GLY A 27 -6.08 -1.33 5.14
CA GLY A 27 -6.62 -1.36 6.49
C GLY A 27 -5.57 -1.00 7.54
N TRP A 28 -4.43 -1.68 7.53
CA TRP A 28 -3.33 -1.43 8.47
C TRP A 28 -2.75 -0.02 8.36
N THR A 29 -2.70 0.54 7.15
CA THR A 29 -2.29 1.94 6.94
C THR A 29 -3.18 2.88 7.73
N VAL A 30 -4.50 2.77 7.56
CA VAL A 30 -5.47 3.64 8.26
C VAL A 30 -5.39 3.44 9.77
N THR A 31 -5.36 2.18 10.23
CA THR A 31 -5.28 1.85 11.66
C THR A 31 -4.03 2.46 12.30
N LEU A 32 -2.85 2.31 11.69
CA LEU A 32 -1.61 2.85 12.25
C LEU A 32 -1.57 4.37 12.21
N VAL A 33 -2.04 5.01 11.13
CA VAL A 33 -2.10 6.47 11.04
C VAL A 33 -3.03 7.05 12.12
N VAL A 34 -4.24 6.50 12.26
CA VAL A 34 -5.21 6.93 13.28
C VAL A 34 -4.66 6.69 14.69
N GLY A 35 -4.06 5.51 14.94
CA GLY A 35 -3.44 5.20 16.22
C GLY A 35 -2.34 6.19 16.57
N LEU A 36 -1.42 6.47 15.65
CA LEU A 36 -0.32 7.43 15.87
C LEU A 36 -0.83 8.85 16.12
N PHE A 37 -1.90 9.28 15.47
CA PHE A 37 -2.53 10.58 15.75
C PHE A 37 -3.22 10.62 17.12
N ALA A 38 -3.85 9.53 17.54
CA ALA A 38 -4.43 9.44 18.88
C ALA A 38 -3.33 9.54 19.95
N PHE A 39 -2.20 8.86 19.75
CA PHE A 39 -1.04 8.95 20.64
C PHE A 39 -0.40 10.35 20.65
N ALA A 40 -0.31 11.02 19.49
CA ALA A 40 0.24 12.38 19.38
C ALA A 40 -0.51 13.44 20.21
N ASN A 41 -1.77 13.18 20.58
CA ASN A 41 -2.58 14.08 21.41
C ASN A 41 -2.45 13.84 22.92
N VAL A 42 -1.56 12.93 23.35
CA VAL A 42 -1.30 12.70 24.78
C VAL A 42 -0.40 13.80 25.33
N LYS A 43 -0.79 14.42 26.46
CA LYS A 43 -0.15 15.62 27.06
C LYS A 43 1.37 15.53 27.27
N GLU A 44 1.92 14.33 27.40
CA GLU A 44 3.34 14.09 27.67
C GLU A 44 4.17 13.83 26.39
N MET A 45 3.53 13.70 25.23
CA MET A 45 4.20 13.30 24.00
C MET A 45 4.51 14.50 23.10
N GLU A 46 5.74 14.58 22.59
CA GLU A 46 6.12 15.64 21.65
C GLU A 46 5.30 15.57 20.35
N PRO A 47 4.70 16.66 19.88
CA PRO A 47 3.93 16.69 18.63
C PRO A 47 4.72 16.19 17.39
N LYS A 48 6.05 16.22 17.43
CA LYS A 48 6.96 15.67 16.40
C LYS A 48 6.81 14.17 16.16
N PHE A 49 6.21 13.41 17.10
CA PHE A 49 5.94 11.99 16.92
C PHE A 49 5.00 11.69 15.73
N MET A 50 4.22 12.68 15.27
CA MET A 50 3.38 12.53 14.07
C MET A 50 4.17 12.23 12.78
N ILE A 51 5.47 12.56 12.74
CA ILE A 51 6.36 12.19 11.63
C ILE A 51 6.42 10.66 11.45
N LEU A 52 6.25 9.89 12.53
CA LEU A 52 6.24 8.43 12.47
C LEU A 52 5.09 7.87 11.62
N ALA A 53 4.00 8.63 11.40
CA ALA A 53 2.89 8.19 10.56
C ALA A 53 3.27 8.14 9.06
N LEU A 54 4.33 8.83 8.63
CA LEU A 54 4.85 8.74 7.27
C LEU A 54 5.45 7.36 6.98
N LEU A 55 6.07 6.73 7.97
CA LEU A 55 6.74 5.44 7.82
C LEU A 55 5.78 4.32 7.38
N PRO A 56 4.69 4.00 8.11
CA PRO A 56 3.75 2.98 7.66
C PRO A 56 3.03 3.39 6.36
N THR A 57 2.75 4.69 6.18
CA THR A 57 2.06 5.16 4.96
C THR A 57 2.90 4.92 3.70
N ILE A 58 4.18 5.28 3.71
CA ILE A 58 5.06 5.10 2.54
C ILE A 58 5.42 3.63 2.34
N SER A 59 5.78 2.93 3.42
CA SER A 59 6.18 1.51 3.33
C SER A 59 5.04 0.63 2.83
N PHE A 60 3.81 0.83 3.34
CA PHE A 60 2.65 0.08 2.87
C PHE A 60 2.21 0.48 1.47
N TRP A 61 2.40 1.73 1.04
CA TRP A 61 2.16 2.10 -0.36
C TRP A 61 3.07 1.31 -1.31
N ILE A 62 4.38 1.25 -1.02
CA ILE A 62 5.34 0.51 -1.85
C ILE A 62 5.00 -0.98 -1.87
N LEU A 63 4.67 -1.56 -0.72
CA LEU A 63 4.32 -2.98 -0.59
C LEU A 63 2.98 -3.32 -1.25
N ASP A 64 1.98 -2.45 -1.16
CA ASP A 64 0.70 -2.60 -1.86
C ASP A 64 0.91 -2.54 -3.38
N GLY A 65 1.83 -1.70 -3.84
CA GLY A 65 2.30 -1.69 -5.23
C GLY A 65 2.91 -3.03 -5.67
N PHE A 66 3.62 -3.73 -4.78
CA PHE A 66 4.14 -5.07 -5.05
C PHE A 66 3.00 -6.08 -5.21
N PHE A 67 2.03 -6.12 -4.29
CA PHE A 67 0.90 -7.05 -4.39
C PHE A 67 0.05 -6.80 -5.64
N LEU A 68 -0.19 -5.53 -5.99
CA LEU A 68 -0.90 -5.17 -7.22
C LEU A 68 -0.13 -5.59 -8.48
N HIS A 69 1.20 -5.44 -8.48
CA HIS A 69 2.05 -5.91 -9.57
C HIS A 69 1.94 -7.43 -9.75
N GLN A 70 2.07 -8.20 -8.67
CA GLN A 70 1.92 -9.65 -8.71
C GLN A 70 0.54 -10.06 -9.20
N GLU A 71 -0.51 -9.39 -8.74
CA GLU A 71 -1.88 -9.61 -9.22
C GLU A 71 -1.98 -9.44 -10.75
N TRP A 72 -1.37 -8.40 -11.32
CA TRP A 72 -1.36 -8.21 -12.78
C TRP A 72 -0.63 -9.32 -13.52
N LEU A 73 0.49 -9.81 -12.99
CA LEU A 73 1.25 -10.90 -13.61
C LEU A 73 0.46 -12.22 -13.55
N PHE A 74 -0.16 -12.54 -12.41
CA PHE A 74 -1.00 -13.73 -12.28
C PHE A 74 -2.28 -13.66 -13.11
N ARG A 75 -2.91 -12.48 -13.26
CA ARG A 75 -4.03 -12.29 -14.19
C ARG A 75 -3.61 -12.53 -15.64
N ALA A 76 -2.39 -12.13 -16.02
CA ALA A 76 -1.86 -12.41 -17.35
C ALA A 76 -1.58 -13.90 -17.58
N LEU A 77 -0.98 -14.59 -16.59
CA LEU A 77 -0.79 -16.04 -16.62
C LEU A 77 -2.12 -16.79 -16.67
N TYR A 78 -3.13 -16.34 -15.92
CA TYR A 78 -4.49 -16.88 -15.99
C TYR A 78 -5.06 -16.76 -17.41
N ASN A 79 -5.02 -15.56 -18.00
CA ASN A 79 -5.51 -15.32 -19.35
C ASN A 79 -4.73 -16.11 -20.41
N TYR A 80 -3.45 -16.37 -20.22
CA TYR A 80 -2.68 -17.25 -21.10
C TYR A 80 -3.14 -18.71 -20.97
N THR A 81 -3.33 -19.19 -19.74
CA THR A 81 -3.76 -20.56 -19.47
C THR A 81 -5.14 -20.87 -20.07
N THR A 82 -6.03 -19.87 -20.19
CA THR A 82 -7.33 -20.07 -20.88
C THR A 82 -7.19 -20.34 -22.38
N THR A 83 -6.06 -19.98 -23.00
CA THR A 83 -5.80 -20.22 -24.43
C THR A 83 -5.17 -21.59 -24.72
N LEU A 84 -4.67 -22.28 -23.70
CA LEU A 84 -4.04 -23.59 -23.85
C LEU A 84 -5.06 -24.71 -24.01
N ASP A 85 -4.70 -25.71 -24.82
CA ASP A 85 -5.39 -27.00 -24.88
C ASP A 85 -5.08 -27.84 -23.62
N GLU A 86 -5.97 -28.78 -23.32
CA GLU A 86 -5.90 -29.61 -22.11
C GLU A 86 -4.57 -30.37 -21.95
N ASP A 87 -4.01 -30.85 -23.06
CA ASP A 87 -2.78 -31.64 -23.05
C ASP A 87 -1.55 -30.79 -22.71
N ASN A 88 -1.62 -29.48 -22.96
CA ASN A 88 -0.55 -28.51 -22.77
C ASN A 88 -0.54 -27.86 -21.38
N ILE A 89 -1.43 -28.25 -20.46
CA ILE A 89 -1.50 -27.67 -19.11
C ILE A 89 -0.36 -28.21 -18.23
N ASP A 90 0.65 -27.39 -17.97
CA ASP A 90 1.88 -27.76 -17.26
C ASP A 90 1.85 -27.45 -15.74
N PHE A 91 0.79 -26.81 -15.23
CA PHE A 91 0.64 -26.36 -13.84
C PHE A 91 1.73 -25.41 -13.33
N LEU A 92 2.44 -24.73 -14.25
CA LEU A 92 3.47 -23.77 -13.91
C LEU A 92 2.87 -22.55 -13.17
N MET A 93 3.51 -22.15 -12.08
CA MET A 93 3.07 -21.06 -11.18
C MET A 93 4.04 -19.88 -11.16
N ASP A 94 4.75 -19.70 -12.27
CA ASP A 94 5.71 -18.62 -12.44
C ASP A 94 5.17 -17.60 -13.46
N PRO A 95 4.77 -16.39 -13.02
CA PRO A 95 4.22 -15.38 -13.91
C PRO A 95 5.31 -14.40 -14.43
N THR A 96 6.60 -14.67 -14.17
CA THR A 96 7.71 -13.76 -14.53
C THR A 96 7.81 -13.49 -16.03
N SER A 97 7.44 -14.46 -16.86
CA SER A 97 7.37 -14.31 -18.33
C SER A 97 6.37 -13.23 -18.78
N PHE A 98 5.41 -12.86 -17.93
CA PHE A 98 4.42 -11.81 -18.19
C PHE A 98 4.84 -10.43 -17.69
N ASN A 99 6.04 -10.30 -17.12
CA ASN A 99 6.58 -9.03 -16.64
C ASN A 99 7.06 -8.18 -17.82
N THR A 100 6.17 -7.31 -18.29
CA THR A 100 6.45 -6.38 -19.38
C THR A 100 6.67 -4.96 -18.85
N LYS A 101 7.20 -4.07 -19.69
CA LYS A 101 7.29 -2.63 -19.39
C LYS A 101 5.93 -2.03 -19.02
N GLU A 102 4.85 -2.57 -19.57
CA GLU A 102 3.47 -2.16 -19.29
C GLU A 102 2.93 -2.65 -17.95
N ARG A 103 3.38 -3.82 -17.50
CA ARG A 103 3.01 -4.40 -16.20
C ARG A 103 4.15 -4.28 -15.19
N SER A 104 4.95 -3.22 -15.26
CA SER A 104 6.08 -3.04 -14.34
C SER A 104 5.64 -2.60 -12.94
N TRP A 105 6.40 -2.99 -11.92
CA TRP A 105 6.13 -2.64 -10.52
C TRP A 105 6.01 -1.13 -10.27
N LYS A 106 6.82 -0.31 -10.96
CA LYS A 106 6.73 1.16 -10.89
C LYS A 106 5.36 1.68 -11.34
N LYS A 107 4.77 1.08 -12.38
CA LYS A 107 3.41 1.42 -12.83
C LYS A 107 2.34 0.99 -11.84
N ALA A 108 2.56 -0.10 -11.09
CA ALA A 108 1.66 -0.54 -10.04
C ALA A 108 1.64 0.45 -8.87
N ILE A 109 2.80 0.89 -8.38
CA ILE A 109 2.90 1.89 -7.31
C ILE A 109 2.19 3.21 -7.68
N ILE A 110 2.35 3.65 -8.94
CA ILE A 110 1.79 4.93 -9.44
C ILE A 110 0.37 4.75 -10.02
N SER A 111 -0.23 3.55 -9.90
CA SER A 111 -1.55 3.27 -10.43
C SER A 111 -2.63 4.20 -9.87
N LYS A 112 -3.72 4.40 -10.63
CA LYS A 112 -4.82 5.28 -10.24
C LYS A 112 -5.42 4.87 -8.88
N THR A 113 -5.54 3.56 -8.63
CA THR A 113 -6.12 3.01 -7.40
C THR A 113 -5.26 3.32 -6.18
N LEU A 114 -3.94 3.07 -6.25
CA LEU A 114 -3.05 3.34 -5.12
C LEU A 114 -2.86 4.84 -4.89
N ARG A 115 -2.75 5.65 -5.96
CA ARG A 115 -2.69 7.11 -5.81
C ARG A 115 -3.95 7.67 -5.13
N LEU A 116 -5.14 7.20 -5.53
CA LEU A 116 -6.40 7.65 -4.94
C LEU A 116 -6.52 7.29 -3.46
N PHE A 117 -5.86 6.21 -3.01
CA PHE A 117 -5.88 5.79 -1.62
C PHE A 117 -4.80 6.47 -0.77
N TYR A 118 -3.53 6.42 -1.19
CA TYR A 118 -2.40 6.86 -0.36
C TYR A 118 -2.15 8.37 -0.41
N LEU A 119 -2.44 9.06 -1.52
CA LEU A 119 -2.19 10.52 -1.59
C LEU A 119 -3.07 11.32 -0.61
N PRO A 120 -4.38 11.05 -0.46
CA PRO A 120 -5.18 11.73 0.56
C PRO A 120 -4.67 11.47 1.98
N ILE A 121 -4.25 10.24 2.30
CA ILE A 121 -3.69 9.90 3.61
C ILE A 121 -2.39 10.68 3.86
N LEU A 122 -1.47 10.68 2.89
CA LEU A 122 -0.23 11.46 2.98
C LEU A 122 -0.50 12.96 3.15
N LEU A 123 -1.48 13.49 2.41
CA LEU A 123 -1.85 14.90 2.53
C LEU A 123 -2.32 15.23 3.95
N VAL A 124 -3.19 14.39 4.53
CA VAL A 124 -3.65 14.55 5.92
C VAL A 124 -2.49 14.50 6.90
N VAL A 125 -1.57 13.54 6.74
CA VAL A 125 -0.36 13.43 7.59
C VAL A 125 0.53 14.66 7.48
N ILE A 126 0.77 15.16 6.27
CA ILE A 126 1.59 16.36 6.06
C ILE A 126 0.94 17.60 6.68
N ILE A 127 -0.37 17.77 6.50
CA ILE A 127 -1.12 18.89 7.10
C ILE A 127 -1.05 18.83 8.64
N ALA A 128 -1.25 17.65 9.23
CA ALA A 128 -1.18 17.46 10.68
C ALA A 128 0.22 17.81 11.23
N ILE A 129 1.28 17.37 10.56
CA ILE A 129 2.66 17.72 10.92
C ILE A 129 2.89 19.23 10.80
N ALA A 130 2.44 19.87 9.72
CA ALA A 130 2.62 21.30 9.50
C ALA A 130 1.94 22.13 10.61
N ILE A 131 0.70 21.78 10.99
CA ILE A 131 -0.02 22.43 12.09
C ILE A 131 0.76 22.29 13.40
N SER A 132 1.24 21.09 13.70
CA SER A 132 1.99 20.85 14.95
C SER A 132 3.31 21.62 15.02
N LEU A 133 4.00 21.82 13.91
CA LEU A 133 5.23 22.62 13.89
C LEU A 133 4.93 24.10 14.13
N MET A 134 3.86 24.62 13.53
CA MET A 134 3.43 26.01 13.74
C MET A 134 3.03 26.31 15.19
N ASP A 135 2.39 25.37 15.88
CA ASP A 135 2.02 25.53 17.29
C ASP A 135 3.24 25.43 18.23
N GLY A 136 4.22 24.60 17.89
CA GLY A 136 5.49 24.51 18.62
C GLY A 136 6.25 25.85 18.63
N ASP A 137 6.33 26.53 17.49
CA ASP A 137 7.04 27.81 17.37
C ASP A 137 6.36 28.94 18.18
N LYS A 138 5.02 28.97 18.20
CA LYS A 138 4.25 29.91 19.02
C LYS A 138 4.47 29.67 20.52
N CYS A 139 4.56 28.41 20.95
CA CYS A 139 4.79 28.06 22.34
C CYS A 139 6.18 28.50 22.82
N ILE A 140 7.21 28.31 21.99
CA ILE A 140 8.59 28.75 22.28
C ILE A 140 8.70 30.27 22.38
N LEU A 141 8.04 31.01 21.47
CA LEU A 141 8.03 32.48 21.49
C LEU A 141 7.34 33.05 22.73
N LEU A 142 6.22 32.49 23.16
CA LEU A 142 5.53 32.91 24.39
C LEU A 142 6.35 32.60 25.65
N THR A 143 7.05 31.46 25.69
CA THR A 143 7.92 31.10 26.82
C THR A 143 9.13 32.03 26.91
N LYS A 144 9.64 32.54 25.78
CA LYS A 144 10.71 33.56 25.76
C LYS A 144 10.21 34.95 26.17
N LEU A 145 8.98 35.31 25.82
CA LEU A 145 8.39 36.62 26.18
C LEU A 145 7.92 36.71 27.63
N VAL A 146 7.51 35.60 28.25
CA VAL A 146 7.09 35.57 29.66
C VAL A 146 8.29 35.50 30.64
N ASN A 147 9.46 35.07 30.17
CA ASN A 147 10.70 34.98 30.97
C ASN A 147 11.66 36.19 30.78
N LEU A 148 11.18 37.28 30.19
CA LEU A 148 11.85 38.58 30.06
C LEU A 148 11.13 39.60 30.94
#